data_AF-A0A7W7QV89-F1
#
_entry.id   AF-A0A7W7QV89-F1
#
_cell.length_a   1.000
_cell.length_b   1.000
_cell.length_c   1.000
_cell.angle_alpha   90.00
_cell.angle_beta   90.00
_cell.angle_gamma   90.00
#
_symmetry.space_group_name_H-M   'P 1'
#
loop_
_entity.id
_entity.type
_entity.pdbx_description
1 polymer ?
#
loop_
_entity_poly.entity_id
_entity_poly.type
_entity_poly.pdbx_seq_one_letter_code
_entity_poly.pdbx_strand_id
1 'polypeptide(L)' 'MSPSPDLSSAEFRKSRLSGGGNACVEVATNLPDVVAVRDSKDLSGPVLTFTPAQWRSFIGRVNTGAFDA' A
#
# COMPACT_ATOMS: atom_id res chain seq x y z
N MET A 1 18.49 2.82 -13.81
CA MET A 1 17.01 2.80 -13.86
C MET A 1 16.53 1.41 -13.49
N SER A 2 16.02 1.20 -12.29
CA SER A 2 15.20 0.01 -12.05
C SER A 2 13.88 0.19 -12.80
N PRO A 3 13.38 -0.80 -13.54
CA PRO A 3 12.07 -0.69 -14.15
C PRO A 3 11.05 -0.52 -13.02
N SER A 4 10.29 0.58 -13.07
CA SER A 4 9.14 0.74 -12.20
C SER A 4 8.22 -0.47 -12.41
N PRO A 5 7.75 -1.13 -11.35
CA PRO A 5 6.86 -2.27 -11.50
C PRO A 5 5.62 -1.87 -12.30
N ASP A 6 5.18 -2.74 -13.21
CA ASP A 6 3.95 -2.49 -13.96
C ASP A 6 2.76 -2.62 -13.02
N LEU A 7 2.08 -1.50 -12.78
CA LEU A 7 0.90 -1.41 -11.92
C LEU A 7 -0.40 -1.36 -12.73
N SER A 8 -0.33 -1.59 -14.05
CA SER A 8 -1.46 -1.44 -14.96
C SER A 8 -2.61 -2.40 -14.64
N SER A 9 -2.30 -3.57 -14.06
CA SER A 9 -3.29 -4.57 -13.59
C SER A 9 -3.55 -4.51 -12.08
N ALA A 10 -3.14 -3.44 -11.38
CA ALA A 10 -3.31 -3.35 -9.93
C ALA A 10 -4.78 -3.18 -9.53
N GLU A 11 -5.32 -4.13 -8.78
CA GLU A 11 -6.67 -4.05 -8.21
C GLU A 11 -6.60 -3.43 -6.81
N PHE A 12 -6.73 -2.11 -6.77
CA PHE A 12 -6.71 -1.35 -5.53
C PHE A 12 -7.96 -1.59 -4.69
N ARG A 13 -7.75 -2.02 -3.44
CA ARG A 13 -8.82 -2.24 -2.46
C ARG A 13 -8.71 -1.21 -1.34
N LYS A 14 -9.78 -0.48 -1.10
CA LYS A 14 -9.87 0.54 -0.04
C LYS A 14 -10.03 -0.10 1.34
N SER A 15 -9.35 0.44 2.35
CA SER A 15 -9.52 0.00 3.74
C SER A 15 -10.91 0.34 4.28
N ARG A 16 -11.51 -0.56 5.07
CA ARG A 16 -12.83 -0.37 5.69
C ARG A 16 -12.85 0.70 6.78
N LEU A 17 -11.70 1.04 7.37
CA LEU A 17 -11.57 2.09 8.39
C LEU A 17 -11.61 3.52 7.80
N SER A 18 -11.75 3.63 6.48
CA SER A 18 -11.90 4.89 5.73
C SER A 18 -13.20 5.66 5.98
N GLY A 19 -14.05 5.22 6.93
CA GLY A 19 -15.41 5.71 7.13
C GLY A 19 -15.55 7.04 7.90
N GLY A 20 -14.50 7.55 8.55
CA GLY A 20 -14.67 8.67 9.50
C GLY A 20 -13.62 9.79 9.47
N GLY A 21 -12.55 9.70 8.69
CA GLY A 21 -11.53 10.75 8.73
C GLY A 21 -10.33 10.48 7.83
N ASN A 22 -10.31 11.17 6.70
CA ASN A 22 -9.13 11.82 6.11
C ASN A 22 -7.85 11.01 5.76
N ALA A 23 -7.77 9.71 6.02
CA ALA A 23 -6.54 8.92 5.84
C ALA A 23 -6.85 7.59 5.13
N CYS A 24 -7.50 7.68 3.97
CA CYS A 24 -7.95 6.51 3.22
C CYS A 24 -6.81 6.00 2.34
N VAL A 25 -6.26 4.84 2.66
CA VAL A 25 -5.28 4.15 1.79
C VAL A 25 -5.95 3.04 0.98
N GLU A 26 -5.44 2.81 -0.23
CA GLU A 26 -5.81 1.68 -1.07
C GLU A 26 -4.59 0.80 -1.32
N VAL A 27 -4.80 -0.52 -1.27
CA VAL A 27 -3.73 -1.51 -1.42
C VAL A 27 -4.09 -2.50 -2.51
N ALA A 28 -3.14 -2.78 -3.41
CA ALA A 28 -3.24 -3.84 -4.41
C ALA A 28 -2.20 -4.93 -4.08
N THR A 29 -2.68 -6.16 -3.93
CA THR A 29 -1.85 -7.34 -3.62
C THR A 29 -1.96 -8.42 -4.70
N ASN A 30 -2.64 -8.13 -5.80
CA ASN A 30 -2.91 -9.05 -6.90
C ASN A 30 -1.79 -9.06 -7.95
N LEU A 31 -0.75 -8.24 -7.77
CA LEU A 31 0.41 -8.18 -8.66
C LEU A 31 1.45 -9.24 -8.25
N PRO A 32 2.16 -9.83 -9.24
CA PRO A 32 3.27 -10.73 -8.94
C PRO A 32 4.42 -9.95 -8.30
N ASP A 33 4.93 -10.46 -7.17
CA ASP A 33 6.09 -9.95 -6.43
C ASP A 33 6.02 -8.48 -5.96
N VAL A 34 4.85 -7.84 -6.07
CA VAL A 34 4.65 -6.44 -5.72
C VAL A 34 3.35 -6.25 -4.92
N VAL A 35 3.46 -5.48 -3.85
CA VAL A 35 2.33 -4.88 -3.15
C VAL A 35 2.39 -3.39 -3.40
N ALA A 36 1.33 -2.83 -3.97
CA ALA A 36 1.22 -1.41 -4.27
C ALA A 36 0.28 -0.73 -3.26
N VAL A 37 0.70 0.41 -2.73
CA VAL A 37 -0.06 1.21 -1.77
C VAL A 37 -0.15 2.63 -2.30
N ARG A 38 -1.36 3.18 -2.36
CA ARG A 38 -1.58 4.57 -2.75
C ARG A 38 -2.52 5.26 -1.79
N ASP A 39 -2.44 6.59 -1.78
CA ASP A 39 -3.41 7.43 -1.10
C ASP A 39 -4.70 7.53 -1.94
N SER A 40 -5.84 7.30 -1.32
CA SER A 40 -7.14 7.35 -2.01
C SER A 40 -7.55 8.77 -2.39
N LYS A 41 -6.94 9.81 -1.80
CA LYS A 41 -7.25 11.22 -2.09
C LYS A 41 -6.38 11.76 -3.22
N ASP A 42 -5.17 11.23 -3.37
CA ASP A 42 -4.26 11.57 -4.46
C ASP A 42 -4.05 10.37 -5.40
N LEU A 43 -5.04 10.15 -6.27
CA LEU A 43 -4.99 9.07 -7.27
C LEU A 43 -3.89 9.26 -8.33
N SER A 44 -3.42 10.51 -8.52
CA SER A 44 -2.33 10.85 -9.42
C SER A 44 -0.97 10.90 -8.70
N GLY A 45 -0.98 10.72 -7.39
CA GLY A 45 0.19 10.76 -6.53
C GLY A 45 1.10 9.55 -6.67
N PRO A 46 2.26 9.58 -6.00
CA PRO A 46 3.21 8.47 -6.02
C PRO A 46 2.61 7.21 -5.39
N VAL A 47 2.79 6.07 -6.05
CA VAL A 47 2.41 4.75 -5.53
C VAL A 47 3.64 4.12 -4.86
N LEU A 48 3.50 3.78 -3.59
CA LEU A 48 4.53 3.05 -2.85
C LEU A 48 4.47 1.57 -3.24
N THR A 49 5.63 0.97 -3.51
CA THR A 49 5.71 -0.44 -3.90
C THR A 49 6.63 -1.20 -2.95
N PHE A 50 6.20 -2.40 -2.58
CA PHE A 50 6.89 -3.28 -1.66
C PHE A 50 6.94 -4.70 -2.23
N THR A 51 7.95 -5.48 -1.87
CA THR A 51 7.86 -6.93 -2.03
C THR A 51 6.86 -7.52 -1.03
N PRO A 52 6.26 -8.70 -1.29
CA PRO A 52 5.38 -9.37 -0.34
C PRO A 52 6.04 -9.68 1.01
N ALA A 53 7.37 -9.87 1.04
CA ALA A 53 8.13 -10.07 2.27
C ALA A 53 8.24 -8.77 3.08
N GLN A 54 8.59 -7.65 2.43
CA GLN A 54 8.65 -6.34 3.08
C GLN A 54 7.28 -5.93 3.60
N TRP A 55 6.22 -6.14 2.82
CA TRP A 55 4.86 -5.82 3.24
C TRP A 55 4.44 -6.57 4.50
N ARG A 56 4.70 -7.89 4.57
CA ARG A 56 4.44 -8.70 5.78
C ARG A 56 5.22 -8.20 7.00
N SER A 57 6.51 -7.88 6.81
CA SER A 57 7.33 -7.34 7.89
C SER A 57 6.84 -5.98 8.36
N PHE A 58 6.42 -5.11 7.43
CA PHE A 58 5.86 -3.80 7.74
C PHE A 58 4.60 -3.92 8.60
N ILE A 59 3.62 -4.73 8.18
CA ILE A 59 2.38 -4.94 8.93
C ILE A 59 2.67 -5.52 10.32
N GLY A 60 3.60 -6.48 10.43
CA GLY A 60 4.01 -7.02 11.72
C GLY A 60 4.52 -5.94 12.67
N ARG A 61 5.35 -5.02 12.18
CA ARG A 61 5.88 -3.89 12.98
C ARG A 61 4.83 -2.83 13.33
N VAL A 62 3.91 -2.54 12.41
CA VAL A 62 2.78 -1.64 12.67
C VAL A 62 1.89 -2.21 13.79
N ASN A 63 1.58 -3.51 13.76
CA ASN A 63 0.77 -4.15 14.79
C ASN A 63 1.42 -4.15 16.18
N THR A 64 2.76 -4.11 16.25
CA THR A 64 3.49 -4.01 17.53
C THR A 64 3.66 -2.57 18.00
N GLY A 65 3.09 -1.58 17.31
CA GLY A 65 3.25 -0.16 17.62
C GLY A 65 4.67 0.36 17.43
N ALA A 66 5.48 -0.31 16.62
CA ALA A 66 6.91 0.00 16.46
C ALA A 66 7.18 1.32 15.71
N PHE A 67 6.13 2.03 15.30
CA PHE A 67 6.19 3.29 14.57
C PHE A 67 5.39 4.42 15.25
N ASP A 68 4.84 4.21 16.46
CA ASP A 68 3.96 5.17 17.16
C ASP A 68 4.74 6.20 18.02
N ALA A 69 5.97 6.55 17.62
CA ALA A 69 6.86 7.44 18.38
C ALA A 69 6.40 8.90 18.39
#